data_AF-A0A9W8XPE0-F1
#
_entry.id   AF-A0A9W8XPE0-F1
#
_cell.length_a   1.000
_cell.length_b   1.000
_cell.length_c   1.000
_cell.angle_alpha   90.00
_cell.angle_beta   90.00
_cell.angle_gamma   90.00
#
_symmetry.space_group_name_H-M   'P 1'
#
loop_
_entity.id
_entity.type
_entity.pdbx_description
1 polymer ?
#
loop_
_entity_poly.entity_id
_entity_poly.type
_entity_poly.pdbx_seq_one_letter_code
_entity_poly.pdbx_strand_id
1 'polypeptide(L)'
;MAAMYEDLGSSRTLGASVSSLSSRQHSQHIAKAYRQAAQLFLTRRLPEALSTIEPIVTPPTQDDANGSHDGDLSGYAPIATASRGTRVKVWSFYLTFLNAVVELGAEEGKLAFGSTRWKQLVSKCRDGSVWDDVARDGYAGVEGDVDAEVVVNLATLLLTHSPSQRLNQHKLETYLSASANPTFDISSHMSSSAYLQRRPSQQNTGTNTPRDLNTRLKLLELYTLHVLPRNDEWDYAREFISMSEVLDDERKEAFLLALHSLKEEKEDAEKREERLRQQQQEQLEQRRRETEARRLEQSRAEDERRKREEENRRQPRGSDEMYRSPSAPRQAPSTSSRASRPAKKAVSPPPGLYHRATALLLSMQAMITNTAHSMTANPMAFFRTLLFLLAFALAFGRRDLRERIMRILRNGLDKVRRTVGMGVKVSYI
;
A
#
# COMPACT_ATOMS: atom_id res chain seq x y z
N MET A 1 35.94 2.08 -75.89
CA MET A 1 36.16 2.78 -74.61
C MET A 1 34.99 2.48 -73.67
N ALA A 2 34.97 1.30 -73.04
CA ALA A 2 33.93 0.94 -72.08
C ALA A 2 34.56 0.02 -71.03
N ALA A 3 35.03 0.62 -69.94
CA ALA A 3 35.32 -0.02 -68.65
C ALA A 3 35.83 1.05 -67.70
N MET A 4 34.97 1.62 -66.84
CA MET A 4 35.30 2.34 -65.59
C MET A 4 33.98 2.68 -64.86
N TYR A 5 33.24 1.68 -64.36
CA TYR A 5 32.11 1.89 -63.43
C TYR A 5 31.85 0.65 -62.53
N GLU A 6 32.90 0.00 -62.04
CA GLU A 6 32.78 -1.04 -61.01
C GLU A 6 33.80 -0.77 -59.89
N ASP A 7 33.51 0.16 -58.97
CA ASP A 7 34.24 0.19 -57.68
C ASP A 7 33.51 0.84 -56.49
N LEU A 8 32.21 1.16 -56.60
CA LEU A 8 31.45 1.81 -55.50
C LEU A 8 30.56 0.84 -54.70
N GLY A 9 30.46 -0.43 -55.12
CA GLY A 9 29.60 -1.45 -54.46
C GLY A 9 30.27 -2.23 -53.33
N SER A 10 31.60 -2.35 -53.35
CA SER A 10 32.35 -3.28 -52.47
C SER A 10 32.60 -2.74 -51.06
N SER A 11 32.52 -1.41 -50.85
CA SER A 11 32.78 -0.80 -49.53
C SER A 11 31.57 -0.86 -48.59
N ARG A 12 30.34 -0.90 -49.14
CA ARG A 12 29.09 -1.00 -48.36
C ARG A 12 28.86 -2.39 -47.76
N THR A 13 29.38 -3.46 -48.36
CA THR A 13 29.19 -4.84 -47.89
C THR A 13 30.17 -5.21 -46.75
N LEU A 14 31.34 -4.58 -46.70
CA LEU A 14 32.30 -4.76 -45.60
C LEU A 14 31.88 -4.01 -44.32
N GLY A 15 31.22 -2.85 -44.45
CA GLY A 15 30.66 -2.08 -43.33
C GLY A 15 29.57 -2.82 -42.55
N ALA A 16 28.76 -3.65 -43.22
CA ALA A 16 27.69 -4.43 -42.59
C ALA A 16 28.22 -5.58 -41.70
N SER A 17 29.37 -6.14 -42.04
CA SER A 17 30.00 -7.25 -41.33
C SER A 17 30.69 -6.81 -40.04
N VAL A 18 31.42 -5.68 -40.07
CA VAL A 18 32.05 -5.08 -38.87
C VAL A 18 31.03 -4.52 -37.88
N SER A 19 29.93 -3.95 -38.40
CA SER A 19 28.80 -3.46 -37.59
C SER A 19 28.06 -4.60 -36.89
N SER A 20 27.99 -5.78 -37.51
CA SER A 20 27.34 -6.96 -36.93
C SER A 20 28.22 -7.68 -35.90
N LEU A 21 29.55 -7.61 -36.05
CA LEU A 21 30.49 -8.10 -35.04
C LEU A 21 30.46 -7.22 -33.78
N SER A 22 30.48 -5.90 -33.98
CA SER A 22 30.45 -4.90 -32.90
C SER A 22 29.14 -4.94 -32.11
N SER A 23 27.99 -5.07 -32.78
CA SER A 23 26.69 -5.20 -32.10
C SER A 23 26.55 -6.52 -31.31
N ARG A 24 27.15 -7.60 -31.80
CA ARG A 24 27.19 -8.89 -31.09
C ARG A 24 28.10 -8.84 -29.87
N GLN A 25 29.24 -8.15 -29.94
CA GLN A 25 30.12 -7.93 -28.78
C GLN A 25 29.45 -7.02 -27.75
N HIS A 26 28.78 -5.95 -28.19
CA HIS A 26 28.03 -5.04 -27.32
C HIS A 26 26.90 -5.73 -26.56
N SER A 27 26.08 -6.51 -27.27
CA SER A 27 24.99 -7.28 -26.65
C SER A 27 25.50 -8.34 -25.66
N GLN A 28 26.65 -8.96 -25.94
CA GLN A 28 27.30 -9.88 -25.00
C GLN A 28 27.82 -9.15 -23.75
N HIS A 29 28.40 -7.95 -23.92
CA HIS A 29 28.84 -7.11 -22.81
C HIS A 29 27.68 -6.74 -21.88
N ILE A 30 26.57 -6.24 -22.45
CA ILE A 30 25.34 -5.92 -21.70
C ILE A 30 24.82 -7.15 -20.94
N ALA A 31 24.74 -8.29 -21.61
CA ALA A 31 24.25 -9.52 -20.99
C ALA A 31 25.17 -10.01 -19.85
N LYS A 32 26.49 -9.86 -20.00
CA LYS A 32 27.46 -10.24 -18.97
C LYS A 32 27.36 -9.33 -17.75
N ALA A 33 27.35 -8.01 -17.96
CA ALA A 33 27.26 -7.04 -16.88
C ALA A 33 25.91 -7.11 -16.16
N TYR A 34 24.80 -7.35 -16.87
CA TYR A 34 23.51 -7.68 -16.25
C TYR A 34 23.58 -8.89 -15.32
N ARG A 35 24.14 -10.03 -15.79
CA ARG A 35 24.25 -11.25 -14.96
C ARG A 35 25.15 -11.03 -13.75
N GLN A 36 26.26 -10.31 -13.92
CA GLN A 36 27.16 -9.97 -12.84
C GLN A 36 26.49 -9.08 -11.80
N ALA A 37 25.81 -8.01 -12.23
CA ALA A 37 25.07 -7.12 -11.33
C ALA A 37 23.95 -7.87 -10.59
N ALA A 38 23.22 -8.76 -11.27
CA ALA A 38 22.19 -9.59 -10.64
C ALA A 38 22.77 -10.53 -9.58
N GLN A 39 23.93 -11.13 -9.83
CA GLN A 39 24.61 -11.99 -8.85
C GLN A 39 25.10 -11.20 -7.63
N LEU A 40 25.65 -10.00 -7.86
CA LEU A 40 26.07 -9.09 -6.79
C LEU A 40 24.87 -8.63 -5.95
N PHE A 41 23.73 -8.37 -6.59
CA PHE A 41 22.48 -8.03 -5.91
C PHE A 41 22.00 -9.18 -5.01
N LEU A 42 21.97 -10.41 -5.51
CA LEU A 42 21.56 -11.59 -4.73
C LEU A 42 22.48 -11.86 -3.53
N THR A 43 23.75 -11.49 -3.63
CA THR A 43 24.74 -11.60 -2.53
C THR A 43 24.76 -10.36 -1.62
N ARG A 44 23.77 -9.46 -1.73
CA ARG A 44 23.61 -8.21 -0.98
C ARG A 44 24.78 -7.22 -1.13
N ARG A 45 25.59 -7.35 -2.18
CA ARG A 45 26.66 -6.41 -2.55
C ARG A 45 26.10 -5.28 -3.41
N LEU A 46 25.20 -4.49 -2.83
CA LEU A 46 24.42 -3.48 -3.57
C LEU A 46 25.27 -2.38 -4.23
N PRO A 47 26.30 -1.81 -3.57
CA PRO A 47 27.13 -0.77 -4.21
C PRO A 47 27.88 -1.31 -5.43
N GLU A 48 28.41 -2.53 -5.34
CA GLU A 48 29.10 -3.19 -6.45
C GLU A 48 28.13 -3.50 -7.59
N ALA A 49 26.93 -3.99 -7.27
CA ALA A 49 25.87 -4.24 -8.25
C ALA A 49 25.48 -2.97 -9.00
N LEU A 50 25.32 -1.84 -8.29
CA LEU A 50 25.03 -0.54 -8.91
C LEU A 50 26.15 -0.10 -9.84
N SER A 51 27.41 -0.15 -9.40
CA SER A 51 28.55 0.22 -10.22
C SER A 51 28.69 -0.62 -11.50
N THR A 52 28.18 -1.85 -11.47
CA THR A 52 28.22 -2.77 -12.62
C THR A 52 27.10 -2.48 -13.64
N ILE A 53 25.92 -2.08 -13.17
CA ILE A 53 24.74 -1.86 -14.04
C ILE A 53 24.62 -0.41 -14.53
N GLU A 54 25.07 0.56 -13.74
CA GLU A 54 24.95 2.00 -14.01
C GLU A 54 25.55 2.44 -15.36
N PRO A 55 26.73 1.94 -15.80
CA PRO A 55 27.29 2.28 -17.11
C PRO A 55 26.47 1.77 -18.31
N ILE A 56 25.56 0.81 -18.09
CA ILE A 56 24.71 0.27 -19.14
C ILE A 56 23.43 1.10 -19.31
N VAL A 57 22.93 1.66 -18.20
CA VAL A 57 21.68 2.42 -18.13
C VAL A 57 21.86 3.94 -18.21
N THR A 58 23.08 4.42 -18.02
CA THR A 58 23.44 5.85 -18.10
C THR A 58 24.16 6.13 -19.42
N PRO A 59 23.92 7.26 -20.11
CA PRO A 59 24.69 7.64 -21.28
C PRO A 59 26.17 7.87 -20.94
N PRO A 60 27.10 7.56 -21.86
CA PRO A 60 28.52 7.88 -21.67
C PRO A 60 28.71 9.40 -21.59
N THR A 61 29.54 9.86 -20.65
CA THR A 61 29.89 11.27 -20.50
C THR A 61 30.63 11.77 -21.75
N GLN A 62 30.27 12.96 -22.25
CA GLN A 62 30.74 13.54 -23.52
C GLN A 62 32.27 13.74 -23.64
N ASP A 63 33.05 13.60 -22.56
CA ASP A 63 34.51 13.81 -22.56
C ASP A 63 35.29 12.74 -23.37
N ASP A 64 34.69 11.59 -23.68
CA ASP A 64 35.31 10.54 -24.52
C ASP A 64 35.00 10.68 -26.03
N ALA A 65 34.22 11.69 -26.44
CA ALA A 65 33.69 11.83 -27.81
C ALA A 65 34.51 12.76 -28.73
N ASN A 66 35.82 12.90 -28.51
CA ASN A 66 36.72 13.52 -29.48
C ASN A 66 37.06 12.50 -30.60
N GLY A 67 36.17 12.35 -31.60
CA GLY A 67 36.62 11.73 -32.86
C GLY A 67 35.61 11.05 -33.79
N SER A 68 34.29 11.10 -33.57
CA SER A 68 33.35 10.52 -34.56
C SER A 68 32.16 11.43 -34.84
N HIS A 69 32.17 11.99 -36.06
CA HIS A 69 31.01 12.60 -36.72
C HIS A 69 29.92 11.53 -36.94
N ASP A 70 29.15 11.21 -35.91
CA ASP A 70 27.87 10.52 -36.04
C ASP A 70 26.91 11.10 -34.98
N GLY A 71 26.41 12.30 -35.28
CA GLY A 71 25.78 13.24 -34.34
C GLY A 71 24.39 12.86 -33.82
N ASP A 72 24.05 11.57 -33.83
CA ASP A 72 22.69 11.10 -33.57
C ASP A 72 22.65 10.00 -32.48
N LEU A 73 23.81 9.43 -32.11
CA LEU A 73 23.95 8.28 -31.18
C LEU A 73 24.54 8.65 -29.82
N SER A 74 25.11 9.85 -29.70
CA SER A 74 25.98 10.29 -28.61
C SER A 74 25.25 10.76 -27.35
N GLY A 75 23.94 10.52 -27.24
CA GLY A 75 23.11 10.97 -26.12
C GLY A 75 22.38 9.87 -25.34
N TYR A 76 22.40 8.62 -25.80
CA TYR A 76 21.60 7.54 -25.22
C TYR A 76 22.45 6.50 -24.48
N ALA A 77 21.82 5.79 -23.54
CA ALA A 77 22.51 4.73 -22.82
C ALA A 77 22.79 3.53 -23.72
N PRO A 78 23.87 2.76 -23.47
CA PRO A 78 24.19 1.53 -24.18
C PRO A 78 23.03 0.54 -24.34
N ILE A 79 22.10 0.51 -23.38
CA ILE A 79 20.93 -0.36 -23.40
C ILE A 79 19.89 0.00 -24.47
N ALA A 80 19.86 1.26 -24.94
CA ALA A 80 18.90 1.71 -25.94
C ALA A 80 19.03 0.94 -27.27
N THR A 81 20.25 0.54 -27.62
CA THR A 81 20.55 -0.23 -28.85
C THR A 81 20.38 -1.74 -28.68
N ALA A 82 20.09 -2.22 -27.47
CA ALA A 82 19.90 -3.64 -27.19
C ALA A 82 18.55 -4.18 -27.67
N SER A 83 18.45 -5.50 -27.79
CA SER A 83 17.18 -6.19 -28.09
C SER A 83 16.11 -5.88 -27.02
N ARG A 84 14.83 -5.87 -27.41
CA ARG A 84 13.68 -5.66 -26.51
C ARG A 84 13.77 -6.51 -25.24
N GLY A 85 14.01 -7.81 -25.38
CA GLY A 85 14.09 -8.73 -24.24
C GLY A 85 15.24 -8.42 -23.29
N THR A 86 16.38 -7.92 -23.79
CA THR A 86 17.50 -7.49 -22.95
C THR A 86 17.18 -6.18 -22.24
N ARG A 87 16.62 -5.21 -22.96
CA ARG A 87 16.23 -3.90 -22.43
C ARG A 87 15.22 -4.03 -21.30
N VAL A 88 14.16 -4.82 -21.49
CA VAL A 88 13.15 -5.10 -20.45
C VAL A 88 13.79 -5.70 -19.20
N LYS A 89 14.68 -6.69 -19.35
CA LYS A 89 15.35 -7.33 -18.20
C LYS A 89 16.25 -6.37 -17.42
N VAL A 90 17.05 -5.59 -18.13
CA VAL A 90 18.00 -4.64 -17.53
C VAL A 90 17.24 -3.54 -16.78
N TRP A 91 16.26 -2.90 -17.41
CA TRP A 91 15.47 -1.85 -16.74
C TRP A 91 14.61 -2.41 -15.61
N SER A 92 13.97 -3.57 -15.78
CA SER A 92 13.21 -4.20 -14.69
C SER A 92 14.10 -4.49 -13.49
N PHE A 93 15.30 -5.03 -13.71
CA PHE A 93 16.28 -5.26 -12.65
C PHE A 93 16.73 -3.94 -12.00
N TYR A 94 17.03 -2.91 -12.79
CA TYR A 94 17.42 -1.60 -12.25
C TYR A 94 16.33 -0.99 -11.37
N LEU A 95 15.07 -1.08 -11.78
CA LEU A 95 13.94 -0.60 -10.98
C LEU A 95 13.71 -1.43 -9.71
N THR A 96 13.84 -2.75 -9.80
CA THR A 96 13.81 -3.63 -8.60
C THR A 96 14.97 -3.33 -7.66
N PHE A 97 16.15 -3.05 -8.20
CA PHE A 97 17.33 -2.64 -7.43
C PHE A 97 17.06 -1.33 -6.70
N LEU A 98 16.51 -0.32 -7.38
CA LEU A 98 16.15 0.95 -6.77
C LEU A 98 15.09 0.78 -5.67
N ASN A 99 14.07 -0.06 -5.90
CA ASN A 99 13.10 -0.40 -4.86
C ASN A 99 13.77 -0.95 -3.60
N ALA A 100 14.68 -1.91 -3.76
CA ALA A 100 15.44 -2.48 -2.65
C ALA A 100 16.31 -1.43 -1.93
N VAL A 101 16.98 -0.53 -2.65
CA VAL A 101 17.79 0.54 -2.05
C VAL A 101 16.95 1.48 -1.18
N VAL A 102 15.71 1.80 -1.59
CA VAL A 102 14.82 2.62 -0.76
C VAL A 102 14.33 1.85 0.47
N GLU A 103 14.07 0.54 0.33
CA GLU A 103 13.64 -0.34 1.43
C GLU A 103 14.71 -0.59 2.51
N LEU A 104 16.00 -0.47 2.19
CA LEU A 104 17.10 -0.53 3.20
C LEU A 104 16.95 0.54 4.31
N GLY A 105 16.23 1.63 4.03
CA GLY A 105 16.09 2.74 4.95
C GLY A 105 17.36 3.59 5.08
N ALA A 106 17.28 4.61 5.93
CA ALA A 106 18.30 5.65 6.01
C ALA A 106 19.62 5.19 6.67
N GLU A 107 19.57 4.24 7.59
CA GLU A 107 20.75 3.79 8.33
C GLU A 107 21.62 2.86 7.47
N GLU A 108 21.04 1.79 6.93
CA GLU A 108 21.76 0.84 6.08
C GLU A 108 22.14 1.45 4.72
N GLY A 109 21.24 2.24 4.13
CA GLY A 109 21.48 2.87 2.83
C GLY A 109 22.63 3.87 2.83
N LYS A 110 22.74 4.71 3.88
CA LYS A 110 23.87 5.64 4.01
C LYS A 110 25.18 4.92 4.29
N LEU A 111 25.16 3.81 5.03
CA LEU A 111 26.35 3.00 5.29
C LEU A 111 26.87 2.33 4.01
N ALA A 112 25.95 1.83 3.16
CA ALA A 112 26.32 1.13 1.94
C ALA A 112 26.78 2.07 0.80
N PHE A 113 26.07 3.19 0.56
CA PHE A 113 26.31 4.05 -0.60
C PHE A 113 26.94 5.41 -0.26
N GLY A 114 27.02 5.75 1.03
CA GLY A 114 27.30 7.12 1.46
C GLY A 114 26.05 8.01 1.46
N SER A 115 26.10 9.09 2.24
CA SER A 115 24.93 9.95 2.49
C SER A 115 24.41 10.66 1.24
N THR A 116 25.30 11.20 0.41
CA THR A 116 24.93 11.95 -0.81
C THR A 116 24.34 11.04 -1.87
N ARG A 117 25.01 9.93 -2.19
CA ARG A 117 24.58 9.01 -3.24
C ARG A 117 23.28 8.30 -2.88
N TRP A 118 23.12 7.85 -1.64
CA TRP A 118 21.86 7.27 -1.17
C TRP A 118 20.70 8.27 -1.30
N LYS A 119 20.89 9.53 -0.85
CA LYS A 119 19.86 10.57 -0.98
C LYS A 119 19.47 10.81 -2.44
N GLN A 120 20.44 10.86 -3.35
CA GLN A 120 20.18 11.03 -4.78
C GLN A 120 19.32 9.88 -5.33
N LEU A 121 19.68 8.62 -5.03
CA LEU A 121 18.90 7.45 -5.48
C LEU A 121 17.47 7.45 -4.93
N VAL A 122 17.30 7.80 -3.65
CA VAL A 122 15.97 7.90 -3.03
C VAL A 122 15.17 9.05 -3.65
N SER A 123 15.77 10.22 -3.87
CA SER A 123 15.11 11.36 -4.54
C SER A 123 14.63 10.97 -5.92
N LYS A 124 15.47 10.30 -6.72
CA LYS A 124 15.08 9.82 -8.06
C LYS A 124 13.83 8.94 -8.05
N CYS A 125 13.66 8.10 -7.03
CA CYS A 125 12.49 7.24 -6.88
C CYS A 125 11.26 7.98 -6.38
N ARG A 126 11.43 8.98 -5.50
CA ARG A 126 10.33 9.74 -4.88
C ARG A 126 9.78 10.82 -5.79
N ASP A 127 10.67 11.53 -6.49
CA ASP A 127 10.33 12.63 -7.39
C ASP A 127 9.93 12.11 -8.78
N GLY A 128 10.15 10.82 -9.05
CA GLY A 128 9.80 10.14 -10.27
C GLY A 128 10.67 10.47 -11.49
N SER A 129 11.80 11.17 -11.30
CA SER A 129 12.77 11.45 -12.36
C SER A 129 13.36 10.17 -12.97
N VAL A 130 13.31 9.04 -12.25
CA VAL A 130 13.65 7.72 -12.81
C VAL A 130 12.81 7.36 -14.03
N TRP A 131 11.56 7.82 -14.12
CA TRP A 131 10.72 7.62 -15.29
C TRP A 131 11.31 8.33 -16.52
N ASP A 132 11.72 9.58 -16.32
CA ASP A 132 12.31 10.40 -17.40
C ASP A 132 13.67 9.83 -17.82
N ASP A 133 14.48 9.36 -16.87
CA ASP A 133 15.76 8.66 -17.15
C ASP A 133 15.52 7.40 -18.00
N VAL A 134 14.54 6.57 -17.65
CA VAL A 134 14.20 5.36 -18.44
C VAL A 134 13.73 5.73 -19.84
N ALA A 135 12.80 6.68 -19.97
CA ALA A 135 12.24 7.08 -21.25
C ALA A 135 13.31 7.70 -22.16
N ARG A 136 14.07 8.67 -21.63
CA ARG A 136 15.14 9.36 -22.36
C ARG A 136 16.27 8.43 -22.72
N ASP A 137 16.86 7.75 -21.73
CA ASP A 137 18.13 7.04 -21.89
C ASP A 137 17.91 5.63 -22.45
N GLY A 138 16.73 5.02 -22.23
CA GLY A 138 16.39 3.67 -22.69
C GLY A 138 15.52 3.59 -23.94
N TYR A 139 14.70 4.61 -24.21
CA TYR A 139 13.66 4.61 -25.24
C TYR A 139 13.65 5.88 -26.11
N ALA A 140 14.81 6.55 -26.21
CA ALA A 140 15.03 7.71 -27.07
C ALA A 140 14.11 8.92 -26.80
N GLY A 141 13.53 9.01 -25.60
CA GLY A 141 12.64 10.09 -25.18
C GLY A 141 11.16 9.89 -25.56
N VAL A 142 10.81 8.77 -26.19
CA VAL A 142 9.42 8.48 -26.55
C VAL A 142 8.77 7.64 -25.44
N GLU A 143 7.92 8.25 -24.62
CA GLU A 143 7.29 7.55 -23.48
C GLU A 143 6.39 6.39 -23.93
N GLY A 144 5.72 6.50 -25.08
CA GLY A 144 4.88 5.44 -25.65
C GLY A 144 5.64 4.18 -26.08
N ASP A 145 6.94 4.30 -26.35
CA ASP A 145 7.80 3.19 -26.78
C ASP A 145 8.31 2.35 -25.61
N VAL A 146 8.10 2.82 -24.37
CA VAL A 146 8.51 2.11 -23.15
C VAL A 146 7.75 0.78 -23.06
N ASP A 147 8.48 -0.31 -22.86
CA ASP A 147 7.88 -1.63 -22.77
C ASP A 147 6.91 -1.71 -21.57
N ALA A 148 5.71 -2.24 -21.79
CA ALA A 148 4.65 -2.28 -20.76
C ALA A 148 5.09 -2.95 -19.44
N GLU A 149 5.96 -3.97 -19.48
CA GLU A 149 6.51 -4.59 -18.27
C GLU A 149 7.41 -3.63 -17.47
N VAL A 150 8.16 -2.75 -18.15
CA VAL A 150 8.98 -1.72 -17.50
C VAL A 150 8.08 -0.63 -16.91
N VAL A 151 7.00 -0.25 -17.61
CA VAL A 151 5.99 0.70 -17.11
C VAL A 151 5.31 0.19 -15.85
N VAL A 152 4.92 -1.09 -15.80
CA VAL A 152 4.36 -1.70 -14.57
C VAL A 152 5.33 -1.56 -13.40
N ASN A 153 6.62 -1.85 -13.61
CA ASN A 153 7.64 -1.74 -12.57
C ASN A 153 7.86 -0.29 -12.14
N LEU A 154 7.88 0.66 -13.07
CA LEU A 154 7.99 2.09 -12.79
C LEU A 154 6.81 2.58 -11.95
N ALA A 155 5.58 2.30 -12.40
CA ALA A 155 4.37 2.73 -11.71
C ALA A 155 4.24 2.09 -10.32
N THR A 156 4.69 0.83 -10.16
CA THR A 156 4.75 0.16 -8.85
C THR A 156 5.80 0.82 -7.93
N LEU A 157 6.98 1.16 -8.46
CA LEU A 157 8.01 1.87 -7.69
C LEU A 157 7.49 3.23 -7.18
N LEU A 158 6.83 4.00 -8.06
CA LEU A 158 6.22 5.28 -7.69
C LEU A 158 5.05 5.10 -6.71
N LEU A 159 4.24 4.06 -6.88
CA LEU A 159 3.15 3.75 -5.96
C LEU A 159 3.65 3.49 -4.54
N THR A 160 4.80 2.83 -4.41
CA THR A 160 5.39 2.50 -3.10
C THR A 160 6.08 3.69 -2.46
N HIS A 161 6.85 4.47 -3.22
CA HIS A 161 7.79 5.44 -2.65
C HIS A 161 7.45 6.91 -2.90
N SER A 162 6.65 7.24 -3.92
CA SER A 162 6.28 8.63 -4.19
C SER A 162 5.28 9.15 -3.15
N PRO A 163 5.49 10.33 -2.57
CA PRO A 163 4.56 10.93 -1.61
C PRO A 163 3.22 11.34 -2.26
N SER A 164 3.19 11.58 -3.57
CA SER A 164 1.97 11.92 -4.31
C SER A 164 1.81 11.01 -5.51
N GLN A 165 0.58 10.52 -5.73
CA GLN A 165 0.26 9.68 -6.88
C GLN A 165 -0.22 10.47 -8.10
N ARG A 166 -0.26 11.82 -8.04
CA ARG A 166 -0.61 12.66 -9.20
C ARG A 166 0.41 12.54 -10.34
N LEU A 167 1.70 12.49 -10.02
CA LEU A 167 2.75 12.27 -11.02
C LEU A 167 2.58 10.91 -11.71
N ASN A 168 2.35 9.86 -10.90
CA ASN A 168 2.17 8.50 -11.40
C ASN A 168 0.92 8.40 -12.30
N GLN A 169 -0.18 9.04 -11.89
CA GLN A 169 -1.38 9.19 -12.71
C GLN A 169 -1.07 9.86 -14.05
N HIS A 170 -0.45 11.03 -14.04
CA HIS A 170 -0.13 11.76 -15.28
C HIS A 170 0.76 10.95 -16.23
N LYS A 171 1.79 10.27 -15.70
CA LYS A 171 2.68 9.40 -16.50
C LYS A 171 1.94 8.19 -17.07
N LEU A 172 1.06 7.55 -16.30
CA LEU A 172 0.24 6.44 -16.78
C LEU A 172 -0.80 6.89 -17.82
N GLU A 173 -1.45 8.03 -17.64
CA GLU A 173 -2.38 8.60 -18.62
C GLU A 173 -1.67 8.94 -19.94
N THR A 174 -0.47 9.54 -19.86
CA THR A 174 0.36 9.84 -21.03
C THR A 174 0.78 8.56 -21.75
N TYR A 175 1.18 7.53 -21.00
CA TYR A 175 1.52 6.23 -21.57
C TYR A 175 0.31 5.50 -22.19
N LEU A 176 -0.82 5.48 -21.49
CA LEU A 176 -2.04 4.81 -21.96
C LEU A 176 -2.63 5.51 -23.18
N SER A 177 -2.58 6.84 -23.25
CA SER A 177 -3.00 7.60 -24.43
C SER A 177 -2.09 7.36 -25.63
N ALA A 178 -0.76 7.36 -25.43
CA ALA A 178 0.21 7.05 -26.48
C ALA A 178 0.10 5.60 -27.00
N SER A 179 -0.19 4.65 -26.11
CA SER A 179 -0.35 3.23 -26.48
C SER A 179 -1.75 2.87 -27.03
N ALA A 180 -2.78 3.67 -26.73
CA ALA A 180 -4.12 3.53 -27.30
C ALA A 180 -4.22 4.12 -28.71
N ASN A 181 -3.56 5.26 -28.95
CA ASN A 181 -3.50 5.93 -30.24
C ASN A 181 -2.04 6.00 -30.69
N PRO A 182 -1.51 4.99 -31.41
CA PRO A 182 -0.20 5.12 -32.03
C PRO A 182 -0.31 6.21 -33.09
N THR A 183 0.00 7.45 -32.70
CA THR A 183 0.11 8.55 -33.65
C THR A 183 1.25 8.20 -34.59
N PHE A 184 0.91 8.00 -35.86
CA PHE A 184 1.89 7.98 -36.95
C PHE A 184 2.43 9.40 -37.10
N ASP A 185 3.23 9.85 -36.14
CA ASP A 185 3.94 11.11 -36.26
C ASP A 185 5.14 10.90 -37.19
N ILE A 186 4.84 11.03 -38.49
CA ILE A 186 5.83 10.96 -39.57
C ILE A 186 6.91 12.03 -39.38
N SER A 187 6.61 13.16 -38.71
CA SER A 187 7.55 14.26 -38.54
C SER A 187 8.68 13.93 -37.56
N SER A 188 8.38 13.30 -36.41
CA SER A 188 9.40 12.80 -35.49
C SER A 188 10.18 11.59 -36.05
N HIS A 189 9.53 10.79 -36.89
CA HIS A 189 10.18 9.70 -37.62
C HIS A 189 11.13 10.19 -38.73
N MET A 190 10.88 11.37 -39.32
CA MET A 190 11.75 11.97 -40.35
C MET A 190 12.95 12.71 -39.77
N SER A 191 12.86 13.27 -38.55
CA SER A 191 14.02 13.83 -37.85
C SER A 191 14.95 12.76 -37.28
N SER A 192 14.44 11.56 -36.96
CA SER A 192 15.21 10.43 -36.40
C SER A 192 15.57 9.35 -37.43
N SER A 193 15.70 9.74 -38.70
CA SER A 193 15.72 8.83 -39.86
C SER A 193 16.96 7.91 -39.95
N ALA A 194 17.96 8.05 -39.08
CA ALA A 194 19.10 7.13 -39.03
C ALA A 194 18.84 5.88 -38.16
N TYR A 195 17.93 5.92 -37.17
CA TYR A 195 17.70 4.81 -36.23
C TYR A 195 16.57 3.86 -36.60
N LEU A 196 15.58 4.33 -37.35
CA LEU A 196 14.33 3.60 -37.50
C LEU A 196 14.33 2.59 -38.65
N GLN A 197 15.31 2.65 -39.57
CA GLN A 197 15.41 1.68 -40.67
C GLN A 197 15.93 0.29 -40.25
N ARG A 198 16.38 0.11 -39.00
CA ARG A 198 16.85 -1.18 -38.47
C ARG A 198 15.96 -1.77 -37.37
N ARG A 199 14.89 -1.09 -36.98
CA ARG A 199 13.86 -1.68 -36.10
C ARG A 199 12.79 -2.30 -36.99
N PRO A 200 12.56 -3.62 -36.95
CA PRO A 200 11.29 -4.14 -37.40
C PRO A 200 10.24 -3.48 -36.50
N SER A 201 9.48 -2.55 -37.08
CA SER A 201 8.31 -1.93 -36.50
C SER A 201 7.24 -3.00 -36.28
N GLN A 202 7.44 -3.86 -35.27
CA GLN A 202 6.34 -4.53 -34.62
C GLN A 202 5.67 -3.50 -33.71
N GLN A 203 4.93 -2.58 -34.35
CA GLN A 203 3.80 -1.90 -33.75
C GLN A 203 2.79 -2.98 -33.33
N ASN A 204 3.06 -3.60 -32.20
CA ASN A 204 2.12 -4.48 -31.53
C ASN A 204 1.28 -3.61 -30.60
N THR A 205 0.17 -3.13 -31.14
CA THR A 205 -1.09 -3.06 -30.40
C THR A 205 -1.11 -4.17 -29.35
N GLY A 206 -1.19 -3.78 -28.07
CA GLY A 206 -0.94 -4.64 -26.90
C GLY A 206 -1.94 -5.78 -26.65
N THR A 207 -2.41 -6.47 -27.70
CA THR A 207 -3.35 -7.59 -27.67
C THR A 207 -2.93 -8.77 -28.56
N ASN A 208 -1.82 -8.68 -29.31
CA ASN A 208 -1.39 -9.73 -30.25
C ASN A 208 -0.89 -11.02 -29.58
N THR A 209 -0.49 -10.97 -28.30
CA THR A 209 -0.14 -12.16 -27.52
C THR A 209 -0.88 -12.20 -26.19
N PRO A 210 -1.22 -13.39 -25.65
CA PRO A 210 -1.84 -13.51 -24.32
C PRO A 210 -1.03 -12.85 -23.20
N ARG A 211 0.30 -12.79 -23.35
CA ARG A 211 1.21 -12.13 -22.41
C ARG A 211 1.05 -10.61 -22.45
N ASP A 212 1.02 -10.02 -23.64
CA ASP A 212 0.88 -8.56 -23.79
C ASP A 212 -0.49 -8.09 -23.27
N LEU A 213 -1.56 -8.85 -23.52
CA LEU A 213 -2.89 -8.60 -22.95
C LEU A 213 -2.84 -8.62 -21.42
N ASN A 214 -2.20 -9.62 -20.81
CA ASN A 214 -2.08 -9.71 -19.36
C ASN A 214 -1.32 -8.51 -18.77
N THR A 215 -0.22 -8.10 -19.39
CA THR A 215 0.53 -6.90 -18.96
C THR A 215 -0.33 -5.64 -19.09
N ARG A 216 -1.15 -5.51 -20.14
CA ARG A 216 -2.09 -4.39 -20.29
C ARG A 216 -3.18 -4.41 -19.22
N LEU A 217 -3.74 -5.57 -18.89
CA LEU A 217 -4.70 -5.72 -17.80
C LEU A 217 -4.09 -5.31 -16.45
N LYS A 218 -2.84 -5.68 -16.19
CA LYS A 218 -2.11 -5.24 -14.99
C LYS A 218 -1.92 -3.73 -14.93
N LEU A 219 -1.62 -3.08 -16.06
CA LEU A 219 -1.54 -1.62 -16.10
C LEU A 219 -2.88 -0.96 -15.78
N LEU A 220 -3.97 -1.50 -16.33
CA LEU A 220 -5.33 -1.00 -16.04
C LEU A 220 -5.70 -1.23 -14.57
N GLU A 221 -5.36 -2.39 -14.00
CA GLU A 221 -5.58 -2.71 -12.58
C GLU A 221 -4.80 -1.75 -11.67
N LEU A 222 -3.52 -1.56 -11.96
CA LEU A 222 -2.65 -0.65 -11.20
C LEU A 222 -3.18 0.78 -11.27
N TYR A 223 -3.55 1.25 -12.46
CA TYR A 223 -4.08 2.59 -12.65
C TYR A 223 -5.42 2.79 -11.91
N THR A 224 -6.39 1.92 -12.17
CA THR A 224 -7.78 2.10 -11.71
C THR A 224 -8.02 1.68 -10.26
N LEU A 225 -7.34 0.65 -9.76
CA LEU A 225 -7.57 0.12 -8.42
C LEU A 225 -6.53 0.59 -7.39
N HIS A 226 -5.42 1.20 -7.82
CA HIS A 226 -4.35 1.60 -6.90
C HIS A 226 -3.99 3.08 -7.00
N VAL A 227 -3.74 3.59 -8.22
CA VAL A 227 -3.31 4.99 -8.40
C VAL A 227 -4.47 5.96 -8.19
N LEU A 228 -5.58 5.80 -8.90
CA LEU A 228 -6.74 6.69 -8.78
C LEU A 228 -7.36 6.70 -7.37
N PRO A 229 -7.54 5.55 -6.68
CA PRO A 229 -8.02 5.53 -5.30
C PRO A 229 -7.13 6.27 -4.31
N ARG A 230 -5.81 6.30 -4.54
CA ARG A 230 -4.87 7.08 -3.72
C ARG A 230 -4.94 8.58 -3.96
N ASN A 231 -5.45 9.01 -5.11
CA ASN A 231 -5.74 10.41 -5.41
C ASN A 231 -7.20 10.80 -5.08
N ASP A 232 -7.99 9.90 -4.49
CA ASP A 232 -9.41 10.08 -4.19
C ASP A 232 -10.34 10.24 -5.41
N GLU A 233 -9.89 9.78 -6.58
CA GLU A 233 -10.61 9.88 -7.86
C GLU A 233 -11.45 8.62 -8.15
N TRP A 234 -12.31 8.24 -7.21
CA TRP A 234 -13.10 7.00 -7.28
C TRP A 234 -14.13 6.98 -8.42
N ASP A 235 -14.77 8.11 -8.69
CA ASP A 235 -15.79 8.21 -9.73
C ASP A 235 -15.16 8.18 -11.12
N TYR A 236 -14.01 8.84 -11.28
CA TYR A 236 -13.22 8.78 -12.51
C TYR A 236 -12.72 7.35 -12.78
N ALA A 237 -12.25 6.63 -11.75
CA ALA A 237 -11.87 5.22 -11.89
C ALA A 237 -13.04 4.35 -12.37
N ARG A 238 -14.25 4.59 -11.83
CA ARG A 238 -15.48 3.87 -12.23
C ARG A 238 -15.85 4.15 -13.68
N GLU A 239 -15.86 5.41 -14.11
CA GLU A 239 -16.14 5.77 -15.50
C GLU A 239 -15.10 5.16 -16.44
N PHE A 240 -13.82 5.25 -16.08
CA PHE A 240 -12.73 4.69 -16.89
C PHE A 240 -12.85 3.16 -17.07
N ILE A 241 -13.15 2.41 -16.01
CA ILE A 241 -13.39 0.96 -16.11
C ILE A 241 -14.59 0.66 -17.01
N SER A 242 -15.66 1.45 -16.89
CA SER A 242 -16.90 1.24 -17.64
C SER A 242 -16.71 1.47 -19.15
N MET A 243 -15.95 2.52 -19.49
CA MET A 243 -15.67 2.94 -20.87
C MET A 243 -14.50 2.18 -21.51
N SER A 244 -13.74 1.37 -20.76
CA SER A 244 -12.61 0.62 -21.28
C SER A 244 -13.05 -0.45 -22.29
N GLU A 245 -12.54 -0.38 -23.52
CA GLU A 245 -12.81 -1.37 -24.58
C GLU A 245 -11.96 -2.64 -24.43
N VAL A 246 -10.90 -2.58 -23.62
CA VAL A 246 -9.94 -3.68 -23.43
C VAL A 246 -10.45 -4.72 -22.42
N LEU A 247 -11.38 -4.30 -21.54
CA LEU A 247 -11.98 -5.15 -20.52
C LEU A 247 -13.27 -5.76 -21.06
N ASP A 248 -13.37 -7.08 -21.02
CA ASP A 248 -14.65 -7.79 -21.23
C ASP A 248 -15.62 -7.50 -20.07
N ASP A 249 -16.92 -7.68 -20.28
CA ASP A 249 -17.95 -7.35 -19.28
C ASP A 249 -17.72 -8.06 -17.93
N GLU A 250 -17.31 -9.33 -17.92
CA GLU A 250 -16.98 -10.06 -16.69
C GLU A 250 -15.81 -9.41 -15.92
N ARG A 251 -14.80 -8.91 -16.66
CA ARG A 251 -13.64 -8.24 -16.06
C ARG A 251 -14.00 -6.84 -15.57
N LYS A 252 -14.85 -6.12 -16.31
CA LYS A 252 -15.40 -4.82 -15.86
C LYS A 252 -16.14 -4.99 -14.54
N GLU A 253 -17.03 -5.99 -14.44
CA GLU A 253 -17.73 -6.29 -13.20
C GLU A 253 -16.76 -6.62 -12.06
N ALA A 254 -15.77 -7.48 -12.31
CA ALA A 254 -14.75 -7.82 -11.31
C ALA A 254 -13.98 -6.60 -10.80
N PHE A 255 -13.57 -5.70 -11.70
CA PHE A 255 -12.86 -4.47 -11.35
C PHE A 255 -13.76 -3.50 -10.57
N LEU A 256 -15.01 -3.33 -10.99
CA LEU A 256 -15.97 -2.47 -10.29
C LEU A 256 -16.29 -2.99 -8.88
N LEU A 257 -16.43 -4.31 -8.72
CA LEU A 257 -16.61 -4.95 -7.42
C LEU A 257 -15.38 -4.75 -6.53
N ALA A 258 -14.17 -4.93 -7.07
CA ALA A 258 -12.93 -4.68 -6.34
C ALA A 258 -12.82 -3.22 -5.92
N LEU A 259 -13.13 -2.27 -6.82
CA LEU A 259 -13.12 -0.84 -6.52
C LEU A 259 -14.12 -0.48 -5.42
N HIS A 260 -15.34 -1.03 -5.45
CA HIS A 260 -16.32 -0.82 -4.39
C HIS A 260 -15.82 -1.38 -3.05
N SER A 261 -15.28 -2.60 -3.05
CA SER A 261 -14.72 -3.22 -1.85
C SER A 261 -13.58 -2.40 -1.24
N LEU A 262 -12.69 -1.86 -2.08
CA LEU A 262 -11.59 -1.00 -1.63
C LEU A 262 -12.09 0.32 -1.03
N LYS A 263 -13.13 0.92 -1.62
CA LYS A 263 -13.74 2.14 -1.10
C LYS A 263 -14.37 1.91 0.27
N GLU A 264 -15.13 0.82 0.42
CA GLU A 264 -15.75 0.43 1.69
C GLU A 264 -14.68 0.16 2.76
N GLU A 265 -13.60 -0.55 2.43
CA GLU A 265 -12.48 -0.80 3.34
C GLU A 265 -11.81 0.50 3.80
N LYS A 266 -11.60 1.45 2.89
CA LYS A 266 -11.04 2.78 3.21
C LYS A 266 -11.94 3.54 4.17
N GLU A 267 -13.24 3.63 3.88
CA GLU A 267 -14.21 4.32 4.74
C GLU A 267 -14.30 3.67 6.13
N ASP A 268 -14.23 2.35 6.20
CA ASP A 268 -14.24 1.62 7.47
C ASP A 268 -12.94 1.78 8.26
N ALA A 269 -11.80 1.90 7.58
CA ALA A 269 -10.52 2.22 8.20
C ALA A 269 -10.53 3.64 8.79
N GLU A 270 -11.06 4.61 8.06
CA GLU A 270 -11.21 5.99 8.51
C GLU A 270 -12.13 6.07 9.74
N LYS A 271 -13.32 5.44 9.69
CA LYS A 271 -14.22 5.36 10.85
C LYS A 271 -13.55 4.70 12.07
N ARG A 272 -12.70 3.67 11.86
CA ARG A 272 -11.95 3.03 12.94
C ARG A 272 -10.90 3.98 13.54
N GLU A 273 -10.18 4.72 12.70
CA GLU A 273 -9.21 5.70 13.15
C GLU A 273 -9.87 6.86 13.92
N GLU A 274 -11.00 7.38 13.42
CA GLU A 274 -11.77 8.42 14.10
C GLU A 274 -12.23 8.00 15.49
N ARG A 275 -12.75 6.77 15.64
CA ARG A 275 -13.14 6.23 16.96
C ARG A 275 -11.95 6.13 17.91
N LEU A 276 -10.79 5.73 17.41
CA LEU A 276 -9.56 5.67 18.22
C LEU A 276 -9.08 7.08 18.61
N ARG A 277 -9.16 8.06 17.71
CA ARG A 277 -8.83 9.46 17.99
C ARG A 277 -9.77 10.06 19.03
N GLN A 278 -11.08 9.82 18.91
CA GLN A 278 -12.08 10.25 19.89
C GLN A 278 -11.79 9.67 21.28
N GLN A 279 -11.53 8.36 21.36
CA GLN A 279 -11.17 7.72 22.63
C GLN A 279 -9.88 8.30 23.23
N GLN A 280 -8.86 8.57 22.41
CA GLN A 280 -7.61 9.20 22.89
C GLN A 280 -7.86 10.63 23.39
N GLN A 281 -8.69 11.40 22.71
CA GLN A 281 -9.03 12.76 23.10
C GLN A 281 -9.86 12.80 24.39
N GLU A 282 -10.85 11.92 24.53
CA GLU A 282 -11.65 11.79 25.76
C GLU A 282 -10.78 11.41 26.97
N GLN A 283 -9.82 10.49 26.79
CA GLN A 283 -8.87 10.14 27.86
C GLN A 283 -7.99 11.33 28.27
N LEU A 284 -7.55 12.14 27.30
CA LEU A 284 -6.75 13.33 27.59
C LEU A 284 -7.57 14.40 28.31
N GLU A 285 -8.82 14.62 27.89
CA GLU A 285 -9.74 15.55 28.55
C GLU A 285 -10.08 15.11 29.98
N GLN A 286 -10.33 13.82 30.20
CA GLN A 286 -10.56 13.28 31.55
C GLN A 286 -9.37 13.55 32.47
N ARG A 287 -8.15 13.25 32.03
CA ARG A 287 -6.94 13.57 32.83
C ARG A 287 -6.80 15.06 33.11
N ARG A 288 -7.14 15.92 32.15
CA ARG A 288 -7.10 17.37 32.33
C ARG A 288 -8.12 17.82 33.38
N ARG A 289 -9.37 17.34 33.29
CA ARG A 289 -10.44 17.64 34.25
C ARG A 289 -10.10 17.15 35.66
N GLU A 290 -9.54 15.94 35.78
CA GLU A 290 -9.07 15.41 37.06
C GLU A 290 -7.94 16.27 37.66
N THR A 291 -7.00 16.73 36.84
CA THR A 291 -5.90 17.59 37.30
C THR A 291 -6.42 18.95 37.74
N GLU A 292 -7.33 19.56 36.99
CA GLU A 292 -7.97 20.84 37.35
C GLU A 292 -8.83 20.70 38.62
N ALA A 293 -9.59 19.61 38.76
CA ALA A 293 -10.37 19.31 39.96
C ALA A 293 -9.48 19.15 41.20
N ARG A 294 -8.36 18.43 41.09
CA ARG A 294 -7.37 18.29 42.18
C ARG A 294 -6.77 19.64 42.58
N ARG A 295 -6.47 20.53 41.62
CA ARG A 295 -5.97 21.88 41.93
C ARG A 295 -7.02 22.74 42.63
N LEU A 296 -8.29 22.66 42.20
CA LEU A 296 -9.38 23.40 42.83
C LEU A 296 -9.66 22.88 44.25
N GLU A 297 -9.61 21.58 44.47
CA GLU A 297 -9.76 20.96 45.79
C GLU A 297 -8.63 21.38 46.75
N GLN A 298 -7.38 21.39 46.26
CA GLN A 298 -6.24 21.90 47.03
C GLN A 298 -6.43 23.38 47.41
N SER A 299 -6.84 24.24 46.48
CA SER A 299 -7.11 25.66 46.76
C SER A 299 -8.22 25.85 47.79
N ARG A 300 -9.32 25.08 47.70
CA ARG A 300 -10.42 25.14 48.68
C ARG A 300 -9.98 24.69 50.07
N ALA A 301 -9.17 23.63 50.15
CA ALA A 301 -8.63 23.15 51.42
C ALA A 301 -7.67 24.17 52.06
N GLU A 302 -6.87 24.88 51.26
CA GLU A 302 -6.00 25.96 51.73
C GLU A 302 -6.80 27.17 52.23
N ASP A 303 -7.83 27.61 51.49
CA ASP A 303 -8.72 28.69 51.92
C ASP A 303 -9.47 28.34 53.22
N GLU A 304 -9.91 27.09 53.38
CA GLU A 304 -10.56 26.63 54.59
C GLU A 304 -9.59 26.58 55.78
N ARG A 305 -8.34 26.16 55.57
CA ARG A 305 -7.29 26.25 56.61
C ARG A 305 -7.03 27.70 57.01
N ARG A 306 -6.91 28.61 56.04
CA ARG A 306 -6.69 30.04 56.29
C ARG A 306 -7.82 30.67 57.09
N LYS A 307 -9.08 30.31 56.78
CA LYS A 307 -10.26 30.78 57.51
C LYS A 307 -10.29 30.27 58.96
N ARG A 308 -9.96 28.98 59.17
CA ARG A 308 -9.85 28.39 60.53
C ARG A 308 -8.73 29.02 61.35
N GLU A 309 -7.60 29.34 60.73
CA GLU A 309 -6.50 30.04 61.39
C GLU A 309 -6.89 31.48 61.78
N GLU A 310 -7.64 32.18 60.93
CA GLU A 310 -8.12 33.53 61.24
C GLU A 310 -9.20 33.53 62.34
N GLU A 311 -10.09 32.55 62.38
CA GLU A 311 -11.10 32.37 63.43
C GLU A 311 -10.46 32.04 64.79
N ASN A 312 -9.45 31.15 64.81
CA ASN A 312 -8.70 30.82 66.01
C ASN A 312 -7.93 32.04 66.56
N ARG A 313 -7.51 32.96 65.68
CA ARG A 313 -6.82 34.20 66.07
C ARG A 313 -7.76 35.29 66.61
N ARG A 314 -9.09 35.16 66.44
CA ARG A 314 -10.10 36.10 66.94
C ARG A 314 -10.74 35.69 68.27
N GLN A 315 -10.42 34.52 68.83
CA GLN A 315 -10.84 34.18 70.20
C GLN A 315 -9.99 34.94 71.23
N PRO A 316 -10.61 35.67 72.18
CA PRO A 316 -9.88 36.33 73.25
C PRO A 316 -9.34 35.26 74.21
N ARG A 317 -8.05 35.39 74.54
CA ARG A 317 -7.32 34.57 75.50
C ARG A 317 -7.92 34.80 76.89
N GLY A 318 -8.89 33.97 77.28
CA GLY A 318 -9.48 33.91 78.61
C GLY A 318 -8.86 32.78 79.42
N SER A 319 -8.22 33.17 80.52
CA SER A 319 -7.58 32.34 81.54
C SER A 319 -8.58 31.57 82.43
N ASP A 320 -7.99 30.62 83.17
CA ASP A 320 -8.45 29.85 84.34
C ASP A 320 -9.03 28.46 84.09
N GLU A 321 -8.29 27.39 84.43
CA GLU A 321 -7.92 26.86 85.76
C GLU A 321 -9.02 25.97 86.39
N MET A 322 -8.61 24.73 86.68
CA MET A 322 -8.95 23.94 87.87
C MET A 322 -10.10 22.88 87.85
N TYR A 323 -9.69 21.68 88.29
CA TYR A 323 -10.39 20.58 88.99
C TYR A 323 -11.13 19.45 88.25
N ARG A 324 -10.47 18.27 88.17
CA ARG A 324 -10.76 17.01 88.91
C ARG A 324 -9.90 15.87 88.34
N SER A 325 -8.87 15.39 89.04
CA SER A 325 -8.84 14.38 90.14
C SER A 325 -8.87 12.91 89.64
N PRO A 326 -8.11 11.97 90.26
CA PRO A 326 -7.54 10.78 89.61
C PRO A 326 -8.14 9.43 90.08
N SER A 327 -7.99 8.37 89.27
CA SER A 327 -7.91 6.98 89.75
C SER A 327 -7.58 6.00 88.60
N ALA A 328 -6.52 5.21 88.81
CA ALA A 328 -6.02 4.07 88.05
C ALA A 328 -7.06 2.90 87.96
N PRO A 329 -6.83 1.71 87.33
CA PRO A 329 -5.53 1.15 86.91
C PRO A 329 -5.49 0.27 85.62
N ARG A 330 -4.25 -0.15 85.30
CA ARG A 330 -3.81 -1.45 84.75
C ARG A 330 -4.83 -2.28 83.93
N GLN A 331 -4.42 -2.65 82.73
CA GLN A 331 -4.04 -4.05 82.48
C GLN A 331 -2.97 -4.15 81.38
N ALA A 332 -2.02 -5.03 81.65
CA ALA A 332 -0.78 -5.24 80.95
C ALA A 332 -0.89 -6.50 80.03
N PRO A 333 0.19 -6.89 79.33
CA PRO A 333 0.18 -7.66 78.08
C PRO A 333 0.33 -9.18 78.30
N SER A 334 0.27 -9.94 77.18
CA SER A 334 0.78 -11.30 76.90
C SER A 334 -0.28 -12.09 76.12
N THR A 335 -0.04 -13.09 75.27
CA THR A 335 1.10 -13.76 74.64
C THR A 335 0.52 -14.68 73.56
N SER A 336 1.31 -14.96 72.53
CA SER A 336 1.27 -16.11 71.60
C SER A 336 0.18 -17.19 71.76
N SER A 337 -0.49 -17.53 70.66
CA SER A 337 -0.58 -18.92 70.16
C SER A 337 -1.11 -18.87 68.71
N ARG A 338 -0.32 -19.37 67.75
CA ARG A 338 -0.34 -20.73 67.20
C ARG A 338 -1.33 -20.88 66.04
N ALA A 339 -0.73 -20.95 64.86
CA ALA A 339 -1.16 -21.63 63.63
C ALA A 339 -2.56 -22.29 63.62
N SER A 340 -3.42 -21.81 62.72
CA SER A 340 -4.41 -22.64 62.02
C SER A 340 -4.81 -22.04 60.67
N ARG A 341 -4.32 -22.71 59.62
CA ARG A 341 -4.91 -22.97 58.29
C ARG A 341 -5.73 -21.87 57.56
N PRO A 342 -5.39 -21.58 56.28
CA PRO A 342 -6.15 -20.64 55.46
C PRO A 342 -7.51 -21.23 55.06
N ALA A 343 -8.57 -20.45 55.28
CA ALA A 343 -9.92 -20.74 54.85
C ALA A 343 -9.99 -20.75 53.32
N LYS A 344 -10.39 -21.90 52.78
CA LYS A 344 -10.74 -22.14 51.37
C LYS A 344 -11.85 -21.18 50.96
N LYS A 345 -11.51 -20.13 50.20
CA LYS A 345 -12.49 -19.42 49.37
C LYS A 345 -12.90 -20.36 48.24
N ALA A 346 -14.18 -20.70 48.23
CA ALA A 346 -14.80 -21.50 47.19
C ALA A 346 -14.61 -20.81 45.83
N VAL A 347 -13.86 -21.48 44.96
CA VAL A 347 -13.75 -21.18 43.54
C VAL A 347 -15.10 -21.52 42.92
N SER A 348 -15.88 -20.51 42.58
CA SER A 348 -17.07 -20.66 41.74
C SER A 348 -16.63 -21.12 40.34
N PRO A 349 -17.26 -22.15 39.74
CA PRO A 349 -16.91 -22.63 38.41
C PRO A 349 -17.20 -21.56 37.35
N PRO A 350 -16.40 -21.48 36.26
CA PRO A 350 -16.63 -20.54 35.18
C PRO A 350 -18.00 -20.81 34.53
N PRO A 351 -18.80 -19.77 34.20
CA PRO A 351 -20.10 -19.95 33.58
C PRO A 351 -19.93 -20.62 32.21
N GLY A 352 -20.57 -21.79 32.04
CA GLY A 352 -20.57 -22.54 30.79
C GLY A 352 -21.21 -21.76 29.63
N LEU A 353 -20.86 -22.13 28.41
CA LEU A 353 -21.30 -21.51 27.15
C LEU A 353 -22.83 -21.32 27.04
N TYR A 354 -23.62 -22.20 27.67
CA TYR A 354 -25.08 -22.11 27.73
C TYR A 354 -25.61 -20.92 28.55
N HIS A 355 -24.88 -20.45 29.56
CA HIS A 355 -25.22 -19.24 30.32
C HIS A 355 -24.90 -17.94 29.57
N ARG A 356 -23.89 -17.96 28.69
CA ARG A 356 -23.63 -16.86 27.75
C ARG A 356 -24.69 -16.79 26.65
N ALA A 357 -25.16 -17.93 26.14
CA ALA A 357 -26.22 -17.97 25.14
C ALA A 357 -27.59 -17.49 25.68
N THR A 358 -27.92 -17.83 26.92
CA THR A 358 -29.18 -17.38 27.57
C THR A 358 -29.14 -15.89 27.93
N ALA A 359 -27.99 -15.35 28.37
CA ALA A 359 -27.82 -13.92 28.57
C ALA A 359 -27.92 -13.12 27.26
N LEU A 360 -27.39 -13.66 26.16
CA LEU A 360 -27.53 -13.06 24.83
C LEU A 360 -28.98 -13.10 24.33
N LEU A 361 -29.70 -14.21 24.52
CA LEU A 361 -31.12 -14.31 24.16
C LEU A 361 -32.00 -13.33 24.94
N LEU A 362 -31.74 -13.14 26.24
CA LEU A 362 -32.43 -12.15 27.06
C LEU A 362 -32.12 -10.71 26.61
N SER A 363 -30.88 -10.42 26.22
CA SER A 363 -30.50 -9.11 25.65
C SER A 363 -31.15 -8.87 24.29
N MET A 364 -31.30 -9.91 23.47
CA MET A 364 -31.94 -9.84 22.16
C MET A 364 -33.46 -9.64 22.28
N GLN A 365 -34.10 -10.32 23.25
CA GLN A 365 -35.52 -10.11 23.54
C GLN A 365 -35.81 -8.68 24.02
N ALA A 366 -34.93 -8.10 24.86
CA ALA A 366 -35.05 -6.71 25.30
C ALA A 366 -34.83 -5.69 24.17
N MET A 367 -33.93 -5.98 23.21
CA MET A 367 -33.78 -5.13 22.02
C MET A 367 -35.00 -5.21 21.09
N ILE A 368 -35.60 -6.39 20.93
CA ILE A 368 -36.78 -6.58 20.07
C ILE A 368 -38.00 -5.85 20.66
N THR A 369 -38.23 -5.94 21.97
CA THR A 369 -39.35 -5.24 22.61
C THR A 369 -39.18 -3.73 22.63
N ASN A 370 -37.96 -3.21 22.87
CA ASN A 370 -37.70 -1.77 22.76
C ASN A 370 -37.79 -1.25 21.33
N THR A 371 -37.39 -2.05 20.34
CA THR A 371 -37.53 -1.69 18.91
C THR A 371 -39.01 -1.64 18.52
N ALA A 372 -39.81 -2.61 18.97
CA ALA A 372 -41.26 -2.65 18.73
C ALA A 372 -41.99 -1.44 19.33
N HIS A 373 -41.58 -0.98 20.52
CA HIS A 373 -42.13 0.24 21.12
C HIS A 373 -41.66 1.54 20.43
N SER A 374 -40.47 1.56 19.81
CA SER A 374 -40.00 2.73 19.04
C SER A 374 -40.69 2.87 17.68
N MET A 375 -41.18 1.76 17.10
CA MET A 375 -41.85 1.76 15.79
C MET A 375 -43.28 2.34 15.83
N THR A 376 -43.94 2.35 16.99
CA THR A 376 -45.29 2.96 17.12
C THR A 376 -45.24 4.47 17.38
N ALA A 377 -44.11 5.01 17.83
CA ALA A 377 -43.94 6.43 18.13
C ALA A 377 -43.55 7.27 16.90
N ASN A 378 -43.10 6.64 15.80
CA ASN A 378 -42.56 7.35 14.64
C ASN A 378 -43.05 6.74 13.31
N PRO A 379 -44.16 7.25 12.73
CA PRO A 379 -44.82 6.63 11.57
C PRO A 379 -43.92 6.55 10.33
N MET A 380 -42.96 7.47 10.18
CA MET A 380 -41.98 7.45 9.08
C MET A 380 -40.94 6.33 9.22
N ALA A 381 -40.56 5.96 10.45
CA ALA A 381 -39.66 4.84 10.67
C ALA A 381 -40.35 3.51 10.34
N PHE A 382 -41.63 3.37 10.70
CA PHE A 382 -42.45 2.22 10.32
C PHE A 382 -42.53 2.05 8.80
N PHE A 383 -42.84 3.11 8.04
CA PHE A 383 -42.87 3.02 6.56
C PHE A 383 -41.52 2.65 5.95
N ARG A 384 -40.40 3.18 6.47
CA ARG A 384 -39.05 2.81 6.01
C ARG A 384 -38.73 1.34 6.28
N THR A 385 -39.10 0.83 7.46
CA THR A 385 -38.90 -0.59 7.79
C THR A 385 -39.80 -1.52 6.97
N LEU A 386 -41.02 -1.09 6.65
CA LEU A 386 -41.95 -1.84 5.81
C LEU A 386 -41.43 -1.92 4.36
N LEU A 387 -40.94 -0.79 3.82
CA LEU A 387 -40.32 -0.75 2.49
C LEU A 387 -39.03 -1.57 2.43
N PHE A 388 -38.23 -1.55 3.50
CA PHE A 388 -37.06 -2.40 3.62
C PHE A 388 -37.43 -3.89 3.65
N LEU A 389 -38.45 -4.28 4.41
CA LEU A 389 -38.96 -5.66 4.44
C LEU A 389 -39.52 -6.10 3.09
N LEU A 390 -40.22 -5.21 2.38
CA LEU A 390 -40.74 -5.47 1.03
C LEU A 390 -39.60 -5.65 0.02
N ALA A 391 -38.60 -4.77 0.04
CA ALA A 391 -37.42 -4.87 -0.80
C ALA A 391 -36.61 -6.14 -0.49
N PHE A 392 -36.51 -6.51 0.79
CA PHE A 392 -35.86 -7.73 1.24
C PHE A 392 -36.61 -8.98 0.79
N ALA A 393 -37.95 -9.00 0.88
CA ALA A 393 -38.77 -10.09 0.39
C ALA A 393 -38.66 -10.25 -1.14
N LEU A 394 -38.62 -9.14 -1.89
CA LEU A 394 -38.41 -9.15 -3.34
C LEU A 394 -36.99 -9.62 -3.71
N ALA A 395 -35.97 -9.23 -2.95
CA ALA A 395 -34.61 -9.70 -3.13
C ALA A 395 -34.49 -11.22 -2.90
N PHE A 396 -35.18 -11.76 -1.89
CA PHE A 396 -35.26 -13.20 -1.64
C PHE A 396 -36.12 -13.97 -2.67
N GLY A 397 -37.01 -13.28 -3.39
CA GLY A 397 -37.76 -13.85 -4.50
C GLY A 397 -36.94 -14.13 -5.76
N ARG A 398 -35.72 -13.58 -5.88
CA ARG A 398 -34.82 -13.84 -7.01
C ARG A 398 -34.23 -15.25 -6.91
N ARG A 399 -34.51 -16.08 -7.92
CA ARG A 399 -34.04 -17.48 -8.01
C ARG A 399 -32.51 -17.57 -7.88
N ASP A 400 -31.78 -16.61 -8.43
CA ASP A 400 -30.31 -16.55 -8.37
C ASP A 400 -29.76 -16.37 -6.96
N LEU A 401 -30.43 -15.57 -6.11
CA LEU A 401 -30.04 -15.36 -4.72
C LEU A 401 -30.30 -16.62 -3.89
N ARG A 402 -31.44 -17.28 -4.11
CA ARG A 402 -31.77 -18.54 -3.45
C ARG A 402 -30.76 -19.64 -3.80
N GLU A 403 -30.32 -19.71 -5.05
CA GLU A 403 -29.31 -20.68 -5.48
C GLU A 403 -27.93 -20.39 -4.89
N ARG A 404 -27.51 -19.11 -4.83
CA ARG A 404 -26.26 -18.70 -4.18
C ARG A 404 -26.28 -19.01 -2.68
N ILE A 405 -27.37 -18.72 -1.98
CA ILE A 405 -27.54 -19.02 -0.55
C ILE A 405 -27.55 -20.54 -0.30
N MET A 406 -28.29 -21.32 -1.10
CA MET A 406 -28.28 -22.78 -1.02
C MET A 406 -26.89 -23.38 -1.26
N ARG A 407 -26.11 -22.80 -2.17
CA ARG A 407 -24.73 -23.23 -2.46
C ARG A 407 -23.79 -22.95 -1.28
N ILE A 408 -23.92 -21.80 -0.65
CA ILE A 408 -23.15 -21.43 0.55
C ILE A 408 -23.56 -22.32 1.75
N LEU A 409 -24.85 -22.57 1.95
CA LEU A 409 -25.34 -23.43 3.03
C LEU A 409 -24.86 -24.87 2.88
N ARG A 410 -24.87 -25.42 1.65
CA ARG A 410 -24.33 -26.75 1.35
C ARG A 410 -22.83 -26.82 1.64
N ASN A 411 -22.06 -25.83 1.17
CA ASN A 411 -20.63 -25.77 1.43
C ASN A 411 -20.29 -25.63 2.92
N GLY A 412 -21.13 -24.92 3.69
CA GLY A 412 -21.03 -24.80 5.14
C GLY A 412 -21.33 -26.12 5.86
N LEU A 413 -22.42 -26.79 5.50
CA LEU A 413 -22.80 -28.09 6.05
C LEU A 413 -21.77 -29.19 5.74
N ASP A 414 -21.18 -29.18 4.54
CA ASP A 414 -20.13 -30.13 4.17
C ASP A 414 -18.85 -29.92 4.97
N LYS A 415 -18.50 -28.66 5.29
CA LYS A 415 -17.37 -28.35 6.18
C LYS A 415 -17.64 -28.84 7.61
N VAL A 416 -18.83 -28.57 8.16
CA VAL A 416 -19.19 -29.05 9.50
C VAL A 416 -19.21 -30.58 9.55
N ARG A 417 -19.76 -31.24 8.52
CA ARG A 417 -19.80 -32.71 8.42
C ARG A 417 -18.40 -33.32 8.30
N ARG A 418 -17.46 -32.67 7.59
CA ARG A 418 -16.05 -33.09 7.53
C ARG A 418 -15.34 -32.92 8.87
N THR A 419 -15.59 -31.83 9.60
CA THR A 419 -14.99 -31.60 10.92
C THR A 419 -15.52 -32.58 11.96
N VAL A 420 -16.82 -32.90 11.93
CA VAL A 420 -17.40 -33.94 12.80
C VAL A 420 -16.90 -35.33 12.40
N GLY A 421 -16.73 -35.62 11.10
CA GLY A 421 -16.18 -36.88 10.61
C GLY A 421 -14.71 -37.12 10.94
N MET A 422 -13.89 -36.06 11.06
CA MET A 422 -12.52 -36.17 11.57
C MET A 422 -12.49 -36.34 13.10
N GLY A 423 -13.41 -35.71 13.83
CA GLY A 423 -13.50 -35.84 15.29
C GLY A 423 -13.85 -37.26 15.78
N VAL A 424 -14.66 -38.01 15.03
CA VAL A 424 -15.07 -39.39 15.40
C VAL A 424 -14.01 -40.45 15.02
N LYS A 425 -13.09 -40.14 14.09
CA LYS A 425 -12.05 -41.08 13.63
C LYS A 425 -10.81 -41.14 14.53
N VAL A 426 -10.72 -40.31 15.58
CA VAL A 426 -9.57 -40.28 16.50
C VAL A 426 -9.92 -40.86 17.88
N SER A 427 -11.17 -41.29 18.11
CA SER A 427 -11.59 -41.96 19.35
C SER A 427 -11.77 -43.46 19.17
N TYR A 428 -10.74 -44.17 18.71
CA TYR A 428 -10.58 -45.61 18.91
C TYR A 428 -9.08 -45.97 18.80
N ILE A 429 -8.33 -45.62 19.83
CA ILE A 429 -7.10 -46.30 20.25
C ILE A 429 -7.14 -46.36 21.78
#